data_AF-A0A971DWI2-F1
#
_entry.id   AF-A0A971DWI2-F1
#
_cell.length_a   1.000
_cell.length_b   1.000
_cell.length_c   1.000
_cell.angle_alpha   90.00
_cell.angle_beta   90.00
_cell.angle_gamma   90.00
#
_symmetry.space_group_name_H-M   'P 1'
#
loop_
_entity.id
_entity.type
_entity.pdbx_description
1 polymer ?
#
loop_
_entity_poly.entity_id
_entity_poly.type
_entity_poly.pdbx_seq_one_letter_code
_entity_poly.pdbx_strand_id
1 'polypeptide(L)'
;MIKYVITILAGLAGGLAIGASITAFFVVLGVTAQIVKWSKKNEYLIFYQISMVLGALLSCLVYFFDFTLKYLNFLTIPLGILAGIFVGTVTSALTETLDIISATVNKLGIAKWVYLIVMTLLIGKIAGSLLFFLVPGFH
;
A
#
# COMPACT_ATOMS: atom_id res chain seq x y z
N MET A 1 -15.54 11.51 32.42
CA MET A 1 -15.71 10.09 32.01
C MET A 1 -15.96 9.94 30.51
N ILE A 2 -17.00 10.58 29.94
CA ILE A 2 -17.35 10.50 28.51
C ILE A 2 -16.21 10.82 27.54
N LYS A 3 -15.39 11.85 27.83
CA LYS A 3 -14.23 12.20 26.99
C LYS A 3 -13.23 11.05 26.84
N TYR A 4 -12.90 10.35 27.92
CA TYR A 4 -11.97 9.22 27.89
C TYR A 4 -12.51 8.04 27.09
N VAL A 5 -13.81 7.75 27.24
CA VAL A 5 -14.48 6.68 26.49
C VAL A 5 -14.45 6.98 24.99
N ILE A 6 -14.72 8.22 24.58
CA ILE A 6 -14.67 8.64 23.18
C ILE A 6 -13.24 8.55 22.63
N THR A 7 -12.23 8.98 23.41
CA THR A 7 -10.82 8.89 22.98
C THR A 7 -10.37 7.44 22.79
N ILE A 8 -10.75 6.53 23.70
CA ILE A 8 -10.43 5.10 23.56
C ILE A 8 -11.12 4.51 22.33
N LEU A 9 -12.40 4.83 22.12
CA LEU A 9 -13.16 4.34 20.97
C LEU A 9 -12.59 4.85 19.65
N ALA A 10 -12.24 6.15 19.59
CA ALA A 10 -11.62 6.76 18.42
C ALA A 10 -10.24 6.18 18.13
N GLY A 11 -9.42 5.94 19.16
CA GLY A 11 -8.12 5.28 19.02
C GLY A 11 -8.25 3.85 18.49
N LEU A 12 -9.21 3.08 19.00
CA LEU A 12 -9.48 1.72 18.54
C LEU A 12 -9.98 1.71 17.08
N ALA A 13 -10.91 2.59 16.74
CA ALA A 13 -11.43 2.73 15.38
C ALA A 13 -10.32 3.13 14.38
N GLY A 14 -9.47 4.08 14.76
CA GLY A 14 -8.31 4.49 13.96
C GLY A 14 -7.33 3.33 13.73
N GLY A 15 -6.98 2.60 14.78
CA GLY A 15 -6.10 1.44 14.68
C GLY A 15 -6.64 0.34 13.76
N LEU A 16 -7.93 0.01 13.90
CA LEU A 16 -8.61 -0.96 13.04
C LEU A 16 -8.63 -0.50 11.57
N ALA A 17 -8.95 0.77 11.31
CA ALA A 17 -9.01 1.33 9.97
C ALA A 17 -7.64 1.30 9.26
N ILE A 18 -6.57 1.66 9.97
CA ILE A 18 -5.21 1.66 9.42
C ILE A 18 -4.72 0.24 9.18
N GLY A 19 -4.95 -0.68 10.13
CA GLY A 19 -4.58 -2.09 9.97
C GLY A 19 -5.29 -2.76 8.79
N ALA A 20 -6.58 -2.52 8.63
CA ALA A 20 -7.36 -2.99 7.48
C ALA A 20 -6.84 -2.40 6.16
N SER A 21 -6.46 -1.12 6.15
CA SER A 21 -5.92 -0.46 4.94
C SER A 21 -4.58 -1.06 4.50
N ILE A 22 -3.65 -1.29 5.43
CA ILE A 22 -2.32 -1.85 5.11
C ILE A 22 -2.45 -3.28 4.57
N THR A 23 -3.27 -4.10 5.23
CA THR A 23 -3.51 -5.49 4.80
C THR A 23 -4.23 -5.55 3.44
N ALA A 24 -5.25 -4.73 3.22
CA ALA A 24 -5.92 -4.61 1.93
C ALA A 24 -4.95 -4.17 0.83
N PHE A 25 -4.10 -3.19 1.11
CA PHE A 25 -3.09 -2.69 0.17
C PHE A 25 -2.13 -3.80 -0.28
N PHE A 26 -1.58 -4.59 0.64
CA PHE A 26 -0.68 -5.69 0.29
C PHE A 26 -1.34 -6.80 -0.53
N VAL A 27 -2.62 -7.07 -0.28
CA VAL A 27 -3.40 -8.06 -1.03
C VAL A 27 -3.72 -7.54 -2.44
N VAL A 28 -4.16 -6.29 -2.57
CA VAL A 28 -4.52 -5.68 -3.86
C VAL A 28 -3.30 -5.56 -4.78
N LEU A 29 -2.14 -5.17 -4.25
CA LEU A 29 -0.89 -5.14 -5.01
C LEU A 29 -0.37 -6.54 -5.40
N GLY A 30 -0.90 -7.61 -4.82
CA GLY A 30 -0.45 -8.98 -5.08
C GLY A 30 0.88 -9.34 -4.42
N VAL A 31 1.36 -8.57 -3.44
CA VAL A 31 2.67 -8.84 -2.78
C VAL A 31 2.65 -10.19 -2.07
N THR A 32 1.57 -10.50 -1.35
CA THR A 32 1.39 -11.79 -0.66
C THR A 32 1.33 -12.96 -1.66
N ALA A 33 0.59 -12.81 -2.75
CA ALA A 33 0.49 -13.80 -3.81
C ALA A 33 1.85 -14.06 -4.48
N GLN A 34 2.64 -13.02 -4.70
CA GLN A 34 3.96 -13.12 -5.33
C GLN A 34 4.96 -13.89 -4.47
N ILE A 35 4.98 -13.61 -3.17
CA ILE A 35 5.86 -14.33 -2.21
C ILE A 35 5.50 -15.82 -2.17
N VAL A 36 4.20 -16.14 -2.16
CA VAL A 36 3.72 -17.53 -2.16
C VAL A 36 4.09 -18.24 -3.47
N LYS A 37 3.91 -17.57 -4.61
CA LYS A 37 4.26 -18.08 -5.94
C LYS A 37 5.75 -18.41 -6.04
N TRP A 38 6.62 -17.52 -5.54
CA TRP A 38 8.07 -17.74 -5.47
C TRP A 38 8.45 -18.89 -4.53
N SER A 39 7.78 -18.98 -3.38
CA SER A 39 8.07 -20.01 -2.38
C SER A 39 7.57 -21.41 -2.78
N LYS A 40 6.73 -21.54 -3.82
CA LYS A 40 6.07 -22.78 -4.28
C LYS A 40 5.36 -23.59 -3.17
N LYS A 41 5.06 -22.96 -2.03
CA LYS A 41 4.42 -23.58 -0.87
C LYS A 41 3.21 -22.76 -0.46
N ASN A 42 2.05 -23.12 -1.01
CA ASN A 42 0.78 -22.44 -0.72
C ASN A 42 0.33 -22.60 0.74
N GLU A 43 0.82 -23.61 1.44
CA GLU A 43 0.44 -23.92 2.83
C GLU A 43 0.90 -22.86 3.84
N TYR A 44 1.86 -21.99 3.49
CA TYR A 44 2.43 -20.97 4.39
C TYR A 44 1.91 -19.55 4.14
N LEU A 45 0.81 -19.37 3.40
CA LEU A 45 0.25 -18.05 3.09
C LEU A 45 0.01 -17.21 4.36
N ILE A 46 -0.62 -17.82 5.37
CA ILE A 46 -0.92 -17.18 6.66
C ILE A 46 0.37 -16.77 7.39
N PHE A 47 1.43 -17.59 7.31
CA PHE A 47 2.71 -17.28 7.94
C PHE A 47 3.36 -16.04 7.32
N TYR A 48 3.33 -15.91 6.00
CA TYR A 48 3.82 -14.71 5.31
C TYR A 48 2.99 -13.47 5.65
N GLN A 49 1.67 -13.60 5.75
CA GLN A 49 0.80 -12.51 6.14
C GLN A 49 1.06 -12.04 7.58
N ILE A 50 1.26 -12.97 8.52
CA ILE A 50 1.62 -12.66 9.91
C ILE A 50 2.98 -11.97 9.96
N SER A 51 3.96 -12.40 9.16
CA SER A 51 5.27 -11.74 9.09
C SER A 51 5.17 -10.27 8.64
N MET A 52 4.32 -9.96 7.65
CA MET A 52 4.07 -8.58 7.23
C MET A 52 3.40 -7.75 8.35
N VAL A 53 2.42 -8.32 9.05
CA VAL A 53 1.74 -7.65 10.17
C VAL A 53 2.72 -7.39 11.32
N LEU A 54 3.58 -8.36 11.64
CA LEU A 54 4.64 -8.18 12.64
C LEU A 54 5.64 -7.09 12.23
N GLY A 55 6.01 -7.00 10.94
CA GLY A 55 6.83 -5.92 10.42
C GLY A 55 6.16 -4.54 10.58
N ALA A 56 4.87 -4.44 10.30
CA ALA A 56 4.10 -3.21 10.48
C ALA A 56 3.99 -2.81 11.96
N LEU A 57 3.76 -3.78 12.86
CA LEU A 57 3.76 -3.56 14.31
C LEU A 57 5.14 -3.09 14.80
N LEU A 58 6.21 -3.72 14.32
CA LEU A 58 7.58 -3.33 14.64
C LEU A 58 7.86 -1.88 14.19
N SER A 59 7.46 -1.53 12.96
CA SER A 59 7.62 -0.16 12.44
C SER A 59 6.85 0.86 13.27
N CYS A 60 5.65 0.51 13.75
CA CYS A 60 4.86 1.37 14.62
C CYS A 60 5.54 1.57 15.98
N LEU A 61 6.14 0.51 16.53
CA LEU A 61 6.90 0.58 17.78
C LEU A 61 8.15 1.45 17.63
N VAL A 62 8.91 1.30 16.54
CA VAL A 62 10.07 2.15 16.24
C VAL A 62 9.67 3.63 16.13
N TYR A 63 8.53 3.91 15.48
CA TYR A 63 7.98 5.27 15.38
C TYR A 63 7.62 5.84 16.75
N PHE A 64 6.98 5.05 17.62
CA PHE A 64 6.52 5.52 18.93
C PHE A 64 7.67 5.78 19.92
N PHE A 65 8.74 4.99 19.84
CA PHE A 65 9.91 5.13 20.71
C PHE A 65 10.85 6.27 20.30
N ASP A 66 10.48 7.07 19.28
CA ASP A 66 11.29 8.16 18.70
C ASP A 66 12.76 7.73 18.54
N PHE A 67 12.95 6.52 17.98
CA PHE A 67 14.28 5.94 17.80
C PHE A 67 15.01 6.79 16.76
N THR A 68 15.65 7.86 17.22
CA THR A 68 16.35 8.77 16.35
C THR A 68 17.57 8.03 15.80
N LEU A 69 17.49 7.59 14.55
CA LEU A 69 18.56 6.91 13.81
C LEU A 69 19.85 7.77 13.68
N LYS A 70 19.88 9.00 14.24
CA LYS A 70 21.05 9.89 14.25
C LYS A 70 22.32 9.24 14.78
N TYR A 71 22.22 8.32 15.74
CA TYR A 71 23.41 7.70 16.34
C TYR A 71 23.83 6.39 15.64
N LEU A 72 23.03 5.89 14.70
CA LEU A 72 23.24 4.60 14.03
C LEU A 72 23.44 4.78 12.50
N ASN A 73 24.38 5.64 12.09
CA ASN A 73 24.77 5.80 10.68
C ASN A 73 25.10 4.47 9.99
N PHE A 74 25.59 3.47 10.72
CA PHE A 74 25.88 2.14 10.17
C PHE A 74 24.62 1.32 9.85
N LEU A 75 23.49 1.55 10.54
CA LEU A 75 22.22 0.86 10.24
C LEU A 75 21.50 1.43 9.03
N THR A 76 21.84 2.65 8.57
CA THR A 76 21.23 3.24 7.38
C THR A 76 21.47 2.39 6.14
N ILE A 77 22.64 1.75 6.03
CA ILE A 77 23.02 0.91 4.89
C ILE A 77 22.12 -0.35 4.80
N PRO A 78 22.02 -1.22 5.82
CA PRO A 78 21.13 -2.38 5.76
C PRO A 78 19.66 -1.99 5.67
N LEU A 79 19.22 -0.89 6.30
CA LEU A 79 17.85 -0.39 6.15
C LEU A 79 17.55 0.06 4.71
N GLY A 80 18.51 0.71 4.05
CA GLY A 80 18.39 1.08 2.63
C GLY A 80 18.28 -0.14 1.72
N ILE A 81 19.06 -1.19 1.99
CA ILE A 81 18.97 -2.46 1.25
C ILE A 81 17.61 -3.13 1.46
N LEU A 82 17.13 -3.19 2.71
CA LEU A 82 15.82 -3.74 3.04
C LEU A 82 14.68 -2.96 2.35
N ALA A 83 14.76 -1.62 2.35
CA ALA A 83 13.83 -0.78 1.63
C ALA A 83 13.88 -1.02 0.12
N GLY A 84 15.07 -1.18 -0.46
CA GLY A 84 15.24 -1.53 -1.87
C GLY A 84 14.62 -2.88 -2.23
N ILE A 85 14.84 -3.90 -1.39
CA ILE A 85 14.21 -5.22 -1.56
C ILE A 85 12.68 -5.09 -1.49
N PHE A 86 12.15 -4.35 -0.52
CA PHE A 86 10.71 -4.12 -0.36
C PHE A 86 10.10 -3.40 -1.57
N VAL A 87 10.70 -2.29 -2.03
CA VAL A 87 10.22 -1.57 -3.21
C VAL A 87 10.33 -2.44 -4.47
N GLY A 88 11.40 -3.25 -4.59
CA GLY A 88 11.58 -4.19 -5.68
C GLY A 88 10.51 -5.28 -5.72
N THR A 89 10.15 -5.86 -4.58
CA THR A 89 9.09 -6.88 -4.50
C THR A 89 7.72 -6.30 -4.80
N VAL A 90 7.40 -5.10 -4.30
CA VAL A 90 6.17 -4.37 -4.62
C VAL A 90 6.09 -4.08 -6.12
N THR A 91 7.18 -3.59 -6.72
CA THR A 91 7.23 -3.27 -8.16
C THR A 91 7.04 -4.54 -9.00
N SER A 92 7.71 -5.64 -8.65
CA SER A 92 7.55 -6.92 -9.33
C SER A 92 6.12 -7.45 -9.21
N ALA A 93 5.52 -7.41 -8.02
CA ALA A 93 4.15 -7.83 -7.79
C ALA A 93 3.16 -7.00 -8.63
N LEU A 94 3.37 -5.68 -8.70
CA LEU A 94 2.57 -4.78 -9.52
C LEU A 94 2.69 -5.12 -11.02
N THR A 95 3.91 -5.36 -11.52
CA THR A 95 4.07 -5.73 -12.94
C THR A 95 3.36 -7.02 -13.29
N GLU A 96 3.35 -8.01 -12.39
CA GLU A 96 2.65 -9.28 -12.62
C GLU A 96 1.13 -9.10 -12.57
N THR A 97 0.60 -8.35 -11.61
CA THR A 97 -0.85 -8.05 -11.54
C THR A 97 -1.31 -7.24 -12.76
N LEU A 98 -0.51 -6.26 -13.20
CA LEU A 98 -0.81 -5.49 -14.40
C LEU A 98 -0.79 -6.34 -15.67
N ASP A 99 0.14 -7.30 -15.79
CA ASP A 99 0.19 -8.23 -16.91
C ASP A 99 -1.06 -9.11 -16.96
N ILE A 100 -1.49 -9.65 -15.82
CA ILE A 100 -2.73 -10.45 -15.71
C ILE A 100 -3.96 -9.62 -16.09
N ILE A 101 -4.07 -8.38 -15.62
CA ILE A 101 -5.16 -7.47 -15.96
C ILE A 101 -5.15 -7.20 -17.47
N SER A 102 -3.98 -6.89 -18.03
CA SER A 102 -3.82 -6.58 -19.45
C SER A 102 -4.17 -7.77 -20.34
N ALA A 103 -3.71 -8.97 -19.98
CA ALA A 103 -4.06 -10.22 -20.65
C ALA A 103 -5.57 -10.49 -20.60
N THR A 104 -6.21 -10.24 -19.45
CA THR A 104 -7.66 -10.39 -19.28
C THR A 104 -8.45 -9.40 -20.15
N VAL A 105 -8.02 -8.13 -20.21
CA VAL A 105 -8.63 -7.10 -21.04
C VAL A 105 -8.56 -7.46 -22.54
N ASN A 106 -7.43 -7.99 -22.99
CA ASN A 106 -7.27 -8.42 -24.38
C ASN A 106 -8.17 -9.62 -24.71
N LYS A 107 -8.28 -10.59 -23.80
CA LYS A 107 -9.17 -11.76 -23.99
C LYS A 107 -10.65 -11.38 -24.01
N LEU A 108 -11.06 -10.40 -23.22
CA LEU A 108 -12.43 -9.92 -23.14
C LEU A 108 -12.79 -8.91 -24.25
N GLY A 109 -11.86 -8.56 -25.14
CA GLY A 109 -12.10 -7.60 -26.23
C GLY A 109 -12.36 -6.15 -25.79
N ILE A 110 -12.11 -5.83 -24.52
CA ILE A 110 -12.40 -4.53 -23.88
C ILE A 110 -11.24 -3.53 -23.99
N ALA A 111 -10.17 -3.86 -24.72
CA ALA A 111 -9.01 -2.97 -24.89
C ALA A 111 -9.40 -1.55 -25.36
N LYS A 112 -10.40 -1.41 -26.25
CA LYS A 112 -10.92 -0.11 -26.69
C LYS A 112 -11.63 0.67 -25.56
N TRP A 113 -12.28 -0.01 -24.63
CA TRP A 113 -12.98 0.62 -23.51
C TRP A 113 -12.02 1.10 -22.42
N VAL A 114 -10.86 0.44 -22.26
CA VAL A 114 -9.82 0.90 -21.34
C VAL A 114 -9.32 2.30 -21.72
N TYR A 115 -9.17 2.59 -23.02
CA TYR A 115 -8.81 3.94 -23.47
C TYR A 115 -9.84 5.00 -23.04
N LEU A 116 -11.15 4.69 -23.12
CA LEU A 116 -12.23 5.58 -22.66
C LEU A 116 -12.17 5.83 -21.14
N ILE A 117 -11.84 4.80 -20.36
CA ILE A 117 -11.66 4.91 -18.90
C ILE A 117 -10.49 5.84 -18.59
N VAL A 118 -9.35 5.66 -19.27
CA VAL A 118 -8.17 6.51 -19.09
C VAL A 118 -8.48 7.95 -19.48
N MET A 119 -9.19 8.20 -20.59
CA MET A 119 -9.57 9.55 -20.98
C MET A 119 -10.50 10.23 -19.98
N THR A 120 -11.48 9.49 -19.45
CA THR A 120 -12.37 10.01 -18.39
C THR A 120 -11.58 10.42 -17.14
N LEU A 121 -10.62 9.59 -16.72
CA LEU A 121 -9.74 9.90 -15.59
C LEU A 121 -8.88 11.15 -15.83
N LEU A 122 -8.30 11.28 -17.03
CA LEU A 122 -7.49 12.44 -17.40
C LEU A 122 -8.33 13.73 -17.39
N ILE A 123 -9.54 13.69 -17.98
CA ILE A 123 -10.46 14.83 -17.96
C ILE A 123 -10.83 15.20 -16.52
N GLY A 124 -11.14 14.21 -15.68
CA GLY A 124 -11.40 14.45 -14.25
C GLY A 124 -10.23 15.10 -13.52
N LYS A 125 -8.99 14.69 -13.83
CA LYS A 125 -7.77 15.28 -13.28
C LYS A 125 -7.56 16.73 -13.73
N ILE A 126 -7.78 17.01 -15.02
CA ILE A 126 -7.69 18.36 -15.59
C ILE A 126 -8.75 19.26 -14.95
N ALA A 127 -9.99 18.79 -14.86
CA ALA A 127 -11.08 19.53 -14.22
C ALA A 127 -10.78 19.82 -12.74
N GLY A 128 -10.31 18.83 -11.99
CA GLY A 128 -9.90 19.00 -10.59
C GLY A 128 -8.76 20.01 -10.43
N SER A 129 -7.76 19.95 -11.32
CA SER A 129 -6.65 20.92 -11.33
C SER A 129 -7.11 22.33 -11.70
N LEU A 130 -8.06 22.48 -12.62
CA LEU A 130 -8.62 23.78 -12.98
C LEU A 130 -9.41 24.38 -11.82
N LEU A 131 -10.24 23.57 -11.16
CA LEU A 131 -11.01 23.99 -9.99
C LEU A 131 -10.11 24.43 -8.84
N PHE A 132 -9.03 23.67 -8.58
CA PHE A 132 -8.03 24.02 -7.58
C PHE A 132 -7.41 25.40 -7.83
N PHE A 133 -7.14 25.76 -9.09
CA PHE A 133 -6.47 27.02 -9.44
C PHE A 133 -7.43 28.20 -9.64
N LEU A 134 -8.66 27.95 -10.10
CA LEU A 134 -9.62 29.00 -10.47
C LEU A 134 -10.52 29.43 -9.31
N VAL A 135 -10.71 28.60 -8.28
CA VAL A 135 -11.55 28.93 -7.12
C VAL A 135 -10.65 29.46 -5.99
N PRO A 136 -10.63 30.79 -5.74
CA PRO A 136 -9.85 31.34 -4.64
C PRO A 136 -10.51 30.94 -3.32
N GLY A 137 -9.85 30.07 -2.55
CA GLY A 137 -10.34 29.50 -1.29
C GLY A 137 -10.25 27.98 -1.17
N PHE A 138 -9.77 27.27 -2.20
CA PHE A 138 -9.59 25.81 -2.20
C PHE A 138 -8.25 25.34 -1.58
N HIS A 139 -7.69 26.12 -0.65
CA HIS A 139 -6.44 25.85 0.06
C HIS A 139 -6.67 25.12 1.39
#